data_AF-A0A356QEX1-F1
#
_entry.id   AF-A0A356QEX1-F1
#
_cell.length_a   1.000
_cell.length_b   1.000
_cell.length_c   1.000
_cell.angle_alpha   90.00
_cell.angle_beta   90.00
_cell.angle_gamma   90.00
#
_symmetry.space_group_name_H-M   'P 1'
#
loop_
_entity.id
_entity.type
_entity.pdbx_description
1 polymer ?
#
loop_
_entity_poly.entity_id
_entity_poly.type
_entity_poly.pdbx_seq_one_letter_code
_entity_poly.pdbx_strand_id
1 'polypeptide(L)'
;MLERFDEELARLADEYRLDTYPNQIEVITTEQMMDAYASVGMPVGYHHWSFGKQFLSVEQAYKRGQMGLAYELVINSNPCIAYLMEENTLMMQVLVIAHACYGHNSFFKGN
;
A
#
# COMPACT_ATOMS: atom_id res chain seq x y z
N MET A 1 9.46 2.92 -15.43
CA MET A 1 10.56 2.33 -14.61
C MET A 1 10.03 1.30 -13.64
N LEU A 2 9.03 1.64 -12.81
CA LEU A 2 8.37 0.67 -11.92
C LEU A 2 7.70 -0.48 -12.68
N GLU A 3 7.07 -0.20 -13.83
CA GLU A 3 6.50 -1.22 -14.73
C GLU A 3 7.49 -2.34 -15.07
N ARG A 4 8.76 -2.02 -15.33
CA ARG A 4 9.79 -3.04 -15.61
C ARG A 4 10.06 -3.93 -14.40
N PHE A 5 10.07 -3.36 -13.20
CA PHE A 5 10.22 -4.17 -11.98
C PHE A 5 8.98 -5.02 -11.74
N ASP A 6 7.79 -4.47 -11.98
CA ASP A 6 6.53 -5.20 -11.89
C ASP A 6 6.49 -6.39 -12.86
N GLU A 7 6.90 -6.20 -14.12
CA GLU A 7 7.01 -7.28 -15.12
C GLU A 7 7.98 -8.40 -14.67
N GLU A 8 9.15 -8.04 -14.14
CA GLU A 8 10.09 -9.04 -13.63
C GLU A 8 9.58 -9.75 -12.36
N LEU A 9 8.86 -9.02 -11.49
CA LEU A 9 8.22 -9.60 -10.32
C LEU A 9 7.06 -10.52 -10.72
N ALA A 10 6.28 -10.19 -11.75
CA ALA A 10 5.27 -11.06 -12.32
C ALA A 10 5.87 -12.36 -12.84
N ARG A 11 7.01 -12.27 -13.56
CA ARG A 11 7.75 -13.43 -14.05
C ARG A 11 8.24 -14.32 -12.90
N LEU A 12 8.77 -13.72 -11.83
CA LEU A 12 9.18 -14.47 -10.63
C LEU A 12 7.97 -15.09 -9.92
N ALA A 13 6.87 -14.36 -9.77
CA ALA A 13 5.65 -14.86 -9.16
C ALA A 13 5.11 -16.10 -9.91
N ASP A 14 5.15 -16.09 -11.24
CA ASP A 14 4.81 -17.26 -12.07
C ASP A 14 5.79 -18.42 -11.86
N GLU A 15 7.10 -18.16 -11.81
CA GLU A 15 8.13 -19.17 -11.50
C GLU A 15 7.88 -19.86 -10.14
N TYR A 16 7.48 -19.07 -9.13
CA TYR A 16 7.09 -19.57 -7.80
C TYR A 16 5.64 -20.06 -7.71
N ARG A 17 4.87 -20.01 -8.81
CA ARG A 17 3.47 -20.45 -8.91
C ARG A 17 2.53 -19.74 -7.93
N LEU A 18 2.74 -18.45 -7.72
CA LEU A 18 1.82 -17.62 -6.96
C LEU A 18 0.56 -17.38 -7.80
N ASP A 19 -0.59 -17.83 -7.31
CA ASP A 19 -1.88 -17.53 -7.93
C ASP A 19 -2.37 -16.17 -7.42
N THR A 20 -2.43 -15.15 -8.28
CA THR A 20 -2.81 -13.78 -7.92
C THR A 20 -4.01 -13.28 -8.72
N TYR A 21 -4.72 -12.27 -8.20
CA TYR A 21 -5.60 -11.43 -9.01
C TYR A 21 -4.76 -10.46 -9.85
N PRO A 22 -5.30 -9.91 -10.96
CA PRO A 22 -4.66 -8.82 -11.68
C PRO A 22 -4.36 -7.65 -10.73
N ASN A 23 -3.15 -7.10 -10.80
CA ASN A 23 -2.73 -5.98 -9.97
C ASN A 23 -3.11 -4.64 -10.61
N GLN A 24 -3.62 -3.73 -9.79
CA GLN A 24 -3.78 -2.32 -10.12
C GLN A 24 -2.93 -1.51 -9.13
N ILE A 25 -1.77 -1.04 -9.62
CA ILE A 25 -0.77 -0.35 -8.81
C ILE A 25 -0.93 1.15 -9.02
N GLU A 26 -1.17 1.88 -7.94
CA GLU A 26 -1.34 3.34 -7.96
C GLU A 26 -0.36 4.00 -7.00
N VAL A 27 0.50 4.87 -7.51
CA VAL A 27 1.36 5.71 -6.67
C VAL A 27 0.58 6.95 -6.28
N ILE A 28 0.43 7.19 -4.98
CA ILE A 28 -0.41 8.25 -4.44
C ILE A 28 0.35 9.13 -3.44
N THR A 29 -0.10 10.37 -3.29
CA THR A 29 0.44 11.31 -2.32
C THR A 29 0.05 10.88 -0.90
N THR A 30 0.76 11.40 0.11
CA THR A 30 0.36 11.23 1.51
C THR A 30 -1.08 11.67 1.79
N GLU A 31 -1.53 12.76 1.17
CA GLU A 31 -2.89 13.29 1.35
C GLU A 31 -3.93 12.28 0.83
N GLN A 32 -3.70 11.74 -0.36
CA GLN A 32 -4.53 10.70 -0.95
C GLN A 32 -4.54 9.42 -0.11
N MET A 33 -3.41 9.04 0.50
CA MET A 33 -3.36 7.88 1.38
C MET A 33 -4.19 8.10 2.65
N MET A 34 -4.14 9.29 3.25
CA MET A 34 -4.99 9.63 4.40
C MET A 34 -6.48 9.58 4.04
N ASP A 35 -6.86 10.11 2.88
CA ASP A 35 -8.22 10.07 2.38
C ASP A 35 -8.69 8.62 2.11
N ALA A 36 -7.81 7.78 1.57
CA ALA A 36 -8.08 6.36 1.36
C ALA A 36 -8.29 5.64 2.71
N TYR A 37 -7.46 5.90 3.72
CA TYR A 37 -7.64 5.34 5.06
C TYR A 37 -8.96 5.75 5.72
N ALA A 38 -9.36 7.02 5.57
CA ALA A 38 -10.63 7.52 6.09
C ALA A 38 -11.82 6.85 5.39
N SER A 39 -11.68 6.53 4.10
CA SER A 39 -12.76 5.97 3.26
C SER A 39 -12.91 4.45 3.40
N VAL A 40 -11.82 3.70 3.55
CA VAL A 40 -11.82 2.22 3.65
C VAL A 40 -12.04 1.73 5.09
N GLY A 41 -11.94 2.65 6.07
CA GLY A 41 -12.02 2.34 7.49
C GLY A 41 -10.65 1.89 8.00
N MET A 42 -10.07 2.67 8.92
CA MET A 42 -8.76 2.36 9.48
C MET A 42 -8.71 0.95 10.11
N PRO A 43 -7.59 0.22 10.01
CA PRO A 43 -7.39 -1.01 10.75
C PRO A 43 -7.67 -0.77 12.24
N VAL A 44 -8.40 -1.69 12.86
CA VAL A 44 -8.98 -1.63 14.22
C VAL A 44 -7.93 -1.44 15.36
N GLY A 45 -6.64 -1.25 15.03
CA GLY A 45 -5.55 -1.01 15.96
C GLY A 45 -5.36 0.44 16.44
N TYR A 46 -6.01 1.44 15.82
CA TYR A 46 -5.96 2.82 16.31
C TYR A 46 -7.30 3.21 16.94
N HIS A 47 -7.31 3.28 18.27
CA HIS A 47 -8.47 3.70 19.05
C HIS A 47 -9.09 5.00 18.50
N HIS A 48 -10.35 4.89 18.07
CA HIS A 48 -11.37 5.93 17.87
C HIS A 48 -10.92 7.41 17.90
N TRP A 49 -10.90 8.02 16.71
CA TRP A 49 -11.51 9.31 16.36
C TRP A 49 -11.90 10.25 17.52
N SER A 50 -10.94 11.06 17.96
CA SER A 50 -11.22 12.40 18.50
C SER A 50 -10.75 13.48 17.50
N PHE A 51 -11.70 13.86 16.64
CA PHE A 51 -11.83 15.06 15.80
C PHE A 51 -10.69 16.12 15.84
N GLY A 52 -10.10 16.39 14.67
CA GLY A 52 -9.43 17.64 14.28
C GLY A 52 -8.04 17.91 14.86
N LYS A 53 -7.86 17.86 16.18
CA LYS A 53 -6.56 18.16 16.81
C LYS A 53 -5.54 17.05 16.62
N GLN A 54 -6.00 15.80 16.56
CA GLN A 54 -5.12 14.65 16.34
C GLN A 54 -4.69 14.56 14.87
N PHE A 55 -5.56 14.93 13.92
CA PHE A 55 -5.21 15.09 12.50
C PHE A 55 -4.07 16.10 12.32
N LEU A 56 -4.18 17.29 12.92
CA LEU A 56 -3.11 18.29 12.92
C LEU A 56 -1.82 17.78 13.59
N SER A 57 -1.93 16.92 14.62
CA SER A 57 -0.75 16.32 15.26
C SER A 57 -0.06 15.27 14.37
N VAL A 58 -0.83 14.50 13.59
CA VAL A 58 -0.33 13.52 12.63
C VAL A 58 0.26 14.24 11.41
N GLU A 59 -0.41 15.26 10.88
CA GLU A 59 0.10 16.12 9.80
C GLU A 59 1.38 16.87 10.23
N GLN A 60 1.45 17.36 11.48
CA GLN A 60 2.66 17.97 12.01
C GLN A 60 3.77 16.94 12.32
N ALA A 61 3.44 15.72 12.77
CA ALA A 61 4.41 14.63 12.91
C ALA A 61 4.96 14.23 11.52
N TYR A 62 4.10 14.24 10.51
CA TYR A 62 4.42 14.02 9.10
C TYR A 62 5.36 15.10 8.54
N LYS A 63 5.02 16.39 8.69
CA LYS A 63 5.91 17.52 8.33
C LYS A 63 7.25 17.52 9.09
N ARG A 64 7.30 16.86 10.25
CA ARG A 64 8.51 16.69 11.08
C ARG A 64 9.27 15.38 10.80
N GLY A 65 8.87 14.58 9.81
CA GLY A 65 9.58 13.38 9.38
C GLY A 65 9.40 12.16 10.29
N GLN A 66 8.38 12.13 11.17
CA GLN A 66 8.06 10.93 11.94
C GLN A 66 7.30 9.94 11.04
N MET A 67 8.00 8.91 10.58
CA MET A 67 7.42 7.81 9.79
C MET A 67 6.42 7.02 10.64
N GLY A 68 5.13 7.26 10.41
CA GLY A 68 4.01 6.53 11.00
C GLY A 68 2.91 6.15 10.00
N LEU A 69 3.10 6.44 8.70
CA LEU A 69 2.22 5.95 7.64
C LEU A 69 2.73 4.61 7.10
N ALA A 70 1.79 3.79 6.62
CA ALA A 70 2.13 2.58 5.89
C ALA A 70 2.81 2.92 4.56
N TYR A 71 3.74 2.05 4.14
CA TYR A 71 4.36 2.13 2.82
C TYR A 71 3.39 1.84 1.68
N GLU A 72 2.26 1.19 2.02
CA GLU A 72 1.23 0.70 1.11
C GLU A 72 -0.15 0.67 1.79
N LEU A 73 -1.21 0.75 0.99
CA LEU A 73 -2.56 0.32 1.35
C LEU A 73 -3.07 -0.64 0.28
N VAL A 74 -3.47 -1.85 0.69
CA VAL A 74 -3.90 -2.91 -0.22
C VAL A 74 -5.37 -3.21 -0.04
N ILE A 75 -6.13 -3.17 -1.12
CA ILE A 75 -7.51 -3.62 -1.20
C ILE A 75 -7.52 -4.96 -1.94
N ASN A 76 -7.81 -6.02 -1.18
CA ASN A 76 -7.87 -7.39 -1.70
C ASN A 76 -9.16 -7.64 -2.49
N SER A 77 -9.24 -7.06 -3.68
CA SER A 77 -10.33 -7.22 -4.65
C SER A 77 -9.84 -7.88 -5.94
N ASN A 78 -10.71 -8.00 -6.95
CA ASN A 78 -10.34 -8.41 -8.30
C ASN A 78 -10.74 -7.28 -9.29
N PRO A 79 -9.81 -6.43 -9.75
CA PRO A 79 -8.35 -6.50 -9.52
C PRO A 79 -7.93 -6.16 -8.07
N CYS A 80 -6.76 -6.62 -7.66
CA CYS A 80 -6.14 -6.25 -6.38
C CYS A 80 -5.58 -4.84 -6.50
N ILE A 81 -6.06 -3.90 -5.69
CA ILE A 81 -5.65 -2.50 -5.77
C ILE A 81 -4.59 -2.25 -4.71
N ALA A 82 -3.41 -1.80 -5.13
CA ALA A 82 -2.30 -1.46 -4.25
C ALA A 82 -1.95 0.02 -4.41
N TYR A 83 -2.18 0.78 -3.34
CA TYR A 83 -1.78 2.17 -3.23
C TYR A 83 -0.39 2.25 -2.61
N LEU A 84 0.56 2.88 -3.31
CA LEU A 84 1.95 3.01 -2.91
C LEU A 84 2.27 4.48 -2.62
N MET A 85 2.95 4.75 -1.52
CA MET A 85 3.36 6.12 -1.19
C MET A 85 4.37 6.66 -2.22
N GLU A 86 4.16 7.87 -2.73
CA GLU A 86 5.07 8.49 -3.70
C GLU A 86 6.46 8.78 -3.13
N GLU A 87 6.55 9.01 -1.82
CA GLU A 87 7.78 9.31 -1.09
C GLU A 87 8.65 8.06 -0.85
N ASN A 88 8.14 6.86 -1.21
CA ASN A 88 8.91 5.63 -1.16
C ASN A 88 10.13 5.74 -2.08
N THR A 89 11.30 5.39 -1.53
CA THR A 89 12.49 5.14 -2.37
C THR A 89 12.17 4.07 -3.41
N LEU A 90 12.89 4.06 -4.54
CA LEU A 90 12.71 3.04 -5.57
C LEU A 90 12.76 1.61 -5.00
N MET A 91 13.70 1.32 -4.09
CA MET A 91 13.82 0.00 -3.49
C MET A 91 12.61 -0.34 -2.61
N MET A 92 12.05 0.65 -1.93
CA MET A 92 10.81 0.47 -1.17
C MET A 92 9.63 0.20 -2.10
N GLN A 93 9.51 0.93 -3.22
CA GLN A 93 8.47 0.66 -4.21
C GLN A 93 8.56 -0.79 -4.72
N VAL A 94 9.75 -1.25 -5.10
CA VAL A 94 9.95 -2.63 -5.58
C VAL A 94 9.61 -3.66 -4.49
N LEU A 95 10.04 -3.42 -3.25
CA LEU A 95 9.74 -4.30 -2.12
C LEU A 95 8.23 -4.40 -1.87
N VAL A 96 7.54 -3.26 -1.85
CA VAL A 96 6.08 -3.18 -1.66
C VAL A 96 5.34 -3.88 -2.79
N ILE A 97 5.75 -3.69 -4.05
CA ILE A 97 5.14 -4.42 -5.18
C ILE A 97 5.30 -5.93 -4.98
N ALA A 98 6.50 -6.40 -4.68
CA ALA A 98 6.74 -7.83 -4.43
C ALA A 98 5.90 -8.36 -3.25
N HIS A 99 5.84 -7.59 -2.16
CA HIS A 99 5.16 -7.95 -0.92
C HIS A 99 3.63 -7.93 -1.06
N ALA A 100 3.06 -6.79 -1.45
CA ALA A 100 1.62 -6.58 -1.56
C ALA A 100 1.01 -7.23 -2.82
N CYS A 101 1.55 -6.85 -3.98
CA CYS A 101 0.90 -7.15 -5.27
C CYS A 101 1.06 -8.63 -5.64
N TYR A 102 2.06 -9.32 -5.10
CA TYR A 102 2.28 -10.75 -5.35
C TYR A 102 2.12 -11.59 -4.08
N GLY A 103 2.77 -11.22 -2.98
CA GLY A 103 2.70 -11.96 -1.73
C GLY A 103 1.32 -11.95 -1.08
N HIS A 104 0.84 -10.77 -0.64
CA HIS A 104 -0.48 -10.61 -0.04
C HIS A 104 -1.58 -11.02 -1.00
N ASN A 105 -1.55 -10.54 -2.24
CA ASN A 105 -2.53 -10.89 -3.26
C ASN A 105 -2.69 -12.42 -3.40
N SER A 106 -1.58 -13.16 -3.52
CA SER A 106 -1.67 -14.62 -3.64
C SER A 106 -2.20 -15.29 -2.37
N PHE A 107 -1.76 -14.84 -1.20
CA PHE A 107 -2.27 -15.33 0.07
C PHE A 107 -3.78 -15.09 0.23
N PHE A 108 -4.27 -13.89 -0.10
CA PHE A 108 -5.68 -13.54 0.05
C PHE A 108 -6.58 -14.16 -1.01
N LYS A 109 -6.08 -14.38 -2.23
CA LYS A 109 -6.83 -15.12 -3.26
C LYS A 109 -7.07 -16.57 -2.88
N GLY A 110 -6.15 -17.18 -2.14
CA GLY A 110 -6.25 -18.56 -1.65
C GLY A 110 -7.07 -18.76 -0.38
N ASN A 111 -7.51 -17.70 0.30
CA ASN A 111 -8.39 -17.76 1.48
C ASN A 111 -9.86 -17.62 1.08
#